data_AF-A0A8J2Q3Y8-F1
#
_entry.id   AF-A0A8J2Q3Y8-F1
#
_cell.length_a   1.000
_cell.length_b   1.000
_cell.length_c   1.000
_cell.angle_alpha   90.00
_cell.angle_beta   90.00
_cell.angle_gamma   90.00
#
_symmetry.space_group_name_H-M   'P 1'
#
loop_
_entity.id
_entity.type
_entity.pdbx_description
1 polymer ?
#
loop_
_entity_poly.entity_id
_entity_poly.type
_entity_poly.pdbx_seq_one_letter_code
_entity_poly.pdbx_strand_id
1 'polypeptide(L)'
;WTEEILRRFLEKAQCIIDQYSGFETEVGNVNGDLTSGENIADNGGVRQSYLAYQNWIKNNNGGQEELRLPGLEQITPDQLFFLGYGNIWCESITLEALQN
;
A
#
# COMPACT_ATOMS: atom_id res chain seq x y z
N TRP A 1 -7.98 -21.56 -12.27
CA TRP A 1 -6.90 -20.83 -12.96
C TRP A 1 -6.20 -21.81 -13.88
N THR A 2 -5.75 -21.41 -15.06
CA THR A 2 -4.87 -22.29 -15.86
C THR A 2 -3.51 -22.40 -15.17
N GLU A 3 -2.74 -23.45 -15.46
CA GLU A 3 -1.41 -23.65 -14.89
C GLU A 3 -0.48 -22.45 -15.17
N GLU A 4 -0.55 -21.89 -16.38
CA GLU A 4 0.23 -20.71 -16.74
C GLU A 4 -0.13 -19.48 -15.89
N ILE A 5 -1.42 -19.21 -15.68
CA ILE A 5 -1.86 -18.05 -14.89
C ILE A 5 -1.46 -18.27 -13.43
N LEU A 6 -1.59 -19.49 -12.91
CA LEU A 6 -1.15 -19.82 -11.56
C LEU A 6 0.35 -19.60 -11.39
N ARG A 7 1.18 -20.08 -12.33
CA ARG A 7 2.64 -19.87 -12.31
C ARG A 7 2.98 -18.38 -12.27
N ARG A 8 2.38 -17.58 -13.16
CA ARG A 8 2.64 -16.12 -13.21
C ARG A 8 2.18 -15.39 -11.94
N PHE A 9 1.11 -15.86 -11.30
CA PHE A 9 0.68 -15.34 -10.02
C PHE A 9 1.69 -15.63 -8.92
N LEU A 10 2.11 -16.89 -8.80
CA LEU A 10 3.10 -17.31 -7.80
C LEU A 10 4.43 -16.57 -7.97
N GLU A 11 4.88 -16.32 -9.20
CA GLU A 11 6.08 -15.51 -9.48
C GLU A 11 5.95 -14.07 -8.94
N LYS A 12 4.77 -13.45 -9.03
CA LYS A 12 4.54 -12.11 -8.50
C LYS A 12 4.37 -12.12 -6.99
N ALA A 13 3.67 -13.12 -6.45
CA ALA A 13 3.52 -13.30 -5.01
C ALA A 13 4.89 -13.49 -4.34
N GLN A 14 5.80 -14.23 -4.97
CA GLN A 14 7.15 -14.44 -4.45
C GLN A 14 7.91 -13.11 -4.28
N CYS A 15 7.76 -12.16 -5.21
CA CYS A 15 8.38 -10.84 -5.07
C CYS A 15 7.91 -10.10 -3.80
N ILE A 16 6.62 -10.20 -3.48
CA ILE A 16 6.06 -9.63 -2.24
C ILE A 16 6.59 -10.38 -1.01
N ILE A 17 6.63 -11.71 -1.05
CA ILE A 17 7.19 -12.53 0.03
C ILE A 17 8.64 -12.13 0.31
N ASP A 18 9.46 -12.04 -0.74
CA ASP A 18 10.88 -11.71 -0.63
C ASP A 18 11.09 -10.29 -0.09
N GLN A 19 10.30 -9.33 -0.58
CA GLN A 19 10.35 -7.95 -0.10
C GLN A 19 10.05 -7.87 1.40
N TYR A 20 8.93 -8.45 1.85
CA TYR A 20 8.50 -8.34 3.23
C TYR A 20 9.36 -9.18 4.17
N SER A 21 9.89 -10.32 3.72
CA SER A 21 10.85 -11.12 4.51
C SER A 21 12.17 -10.38 4.79
N GLY A 22 12.47 -9.34 4.00
CA GLY A 22 13.63 -8.46 4.20
C GLY A 22 13.41 -7.35 5.24
N PHE A 23 12.19 -7.18 5.77
CA PHE A 23 11.94 -6.18 6.81
C PHE A 23 12.28 -6.72 8.20
N GLU A 24 13.09 -5.94 8.93
CA GLU A 24 13.46 -6.21 10.32
C GLU A 24 12.55 -5.42 11.26
N THR A 25 12.10 -6.07 12.33
CA THR A 25 11.36 -5.46 13.44
C THR A 25 12.15 -5.61 14.73
N GLU A 26 11.68 -4.98 15.81
CA GLU A 26 12.31 -5.11 17.13
C GLU A 26 12.31 -6.55 17.68
N VAL A 27 11.50 -7.44 17.10
CA VAL A 27 11.33 -8.83 17.55
C VAL A 27 11.79 -9.86 16.53
N GLY A 28 12.44 -9.41 15.45
CA GLY A 28 12.96 -10.25 14.37
C GLY A 28 12.38 -9.88 13.00
N ASN A 29 12.66 -10.70 12.00
CA ASN A 29 12.21 -10.43 10.63
C ASN A 29 10.72 -10.76 10.46
N VAL A 30 10.05 -10.00 9.62
CA VAL A 30 8.69 -10.30 9.20
C VAL A 30 8.66 -11.63 8.45
N ASN A 31 7.66 -12.47 8.74
CA ASN A 31 7.40 -13.66 7.93
C ASN A 31 6.60 -13.26 6.68
N GLY A 32 7.30 -13.04 5.57
CA GLY A 32 6.69 -12.61 4.31
C GLY A 32 5.72 -13.62 3.70
N ASP A 33 5.91 -14.92 3.93
CA ASP A 33 5.00 -15.98 3.45
C ASP A 33 3.67 -15.92 4.21
N LEU A 34 3.73 -15.85 5.55
CA LEU A 34 2.57 -15.75 6.43
C LEU A 34 1.74 -14.48 6.13
N THR A 35 2.39 -13.36 5.87
CA THR A 35 1.74 -12.06 5.66
C THR A 35 1.38 -11.79 4.19
N SER A 36 1.78 -12.67 3.26
CA SER A 36 1.70 -12.44 1.81
C SER A 36 0.30 -12.08 1.31
N GLY A 37 -0.74 -12.71 1.86
CA GLY A 37 -2.13 -12.45 1.47
C GLY A 37 -2.53 -10.99 1.67
N GLU A 38 -2.33 -10.47 2.88
CA GLU A 38 -2.64 -9.07 3.23
C GLU A 38 -1.66 -8.11 2.54
N ASN A 39 -0.36 -8.45 2.44
CA ASN A 39 0.60 -7.61 1.72
C ASN A 39 0.22 -7.41 0.24
N ILE A 40 -0.27 -8.47 -0.42
CA ILE A 40 -0.79 -8.39 -1.80
C ILE A 40 -2.06 -7.53 -1.84
N ALA A 41 -2.95 -7.69 -0.86
CA ALA A 41 -4.18 -6.90 -0.77
C ALA A 41 -3.89 -5.41 -0.57
N ASP A 42 -2.97 -5.04 0.32
CA ASP A 42 -2.58 -3.66 0.58
C ASP A 42 -1.95 -3.00 -0.64
N ASN A 43 -0.95 -3.64 -1.26
CA ASN A 43 -0.29 -3.13 -2.46
C ASN A 43 -1.26 -3.03 -3.65
N GLY A 44 -2.12 -4.03 -3.80
CA GLY A 44 -3.17 -4.02 -4.82
C GLY A 44 -4.19 -2.91 -4.57
N GLY A 45 -4.66 -2.78 -3.34
CA GLY A 45 -5.67 -1.83 -2.89
C GLY A 45 -5.23 -0.39 -3.08
N VAL A 46 -4.06 -0.01 -2.56
CA VAL A 46 -3.53 1.36 -2.70
C VAL A 46 -3.28 1.73 -4.16
N ARG A 47 -2.82 0.77 -4.98
CA ARG A 47 -2.64 0.99 -6.42
C ARG A 47 -3.98 1.24 -7.12
N GLN A 48 -5.00 0.43 -6.84
CA GLN A 48 -6.31 0.60 -7.48
C GLN A 48 -7.02 1.88 -7.01
N SER A 49 -6.96 2.21 -5.73
CA SER A 49 -7.58 3.44 -5.20
C SER A 49 -6.91 4.69 -5.75
N TYR A 50 -5.58 4.71 -5.90
CA TYR A 50 -4.88 5.82 -6.54
C TYR A 50 -5.26 5.96 -8.02
N LEU A 51 -5.32 4.85 -8.78
CA LEU A 51 -5.78 4.89 -10.17
C LEU A 51 -7.23 5.39 -10.28
N ALA A 52 -8.10 4.99 -9.36
CA ALA A 52 -9.47 5.46 -9.30
C ALA A 52 -9.53 6.98 -9.03
N TYR A 53 -8.72 7.48 -8.09
CA TYR A 53 -8.58 8.91 -7.82
C TYR A 53 -8.12 9.70 -9.05
N GLN A 54 -7.07 9.26 -9.74
CA GLN A 54 -6.58 9.88 -10.97
C GLN A 54 -7.64 9.90 -12.09
N ASN A 55 -8.38 8.79 -12.24
CA ASN A 55 -9.50 8.73 -13.19
C ASN A 55 -10.62 9.69 -12.82
N TRP A 56 -10.91 9.84 -11.53
CA TRP A 56 -11.92 10.80 -11.05
C TRP A 56 -11.50 12.24 -11.37
N ILE A 57 -10.24 12.61 -11.12
CA ILE A 57 -9.68 13.93 -11.46
C ILE A 57 -9.82 14.23 -12.95
N LYS A 58 -9.44 13.27 -13.79
CA LYS A 58 -9.54 13.40 -15.25
C LYS A 58 -10.99 13.62 -15.70
N ASN A 59 -11.93 12.86 -15.15
CA ASN A 59 -13.32 12.83 -15.63
C ASN A 59 -14.21 13.91 -15.00
N ASN A 60 -13.91 14.38 -13.79
CA ASN A 60 -14.76 15.30 -13.03
C ASN A 60 -14.13 16.68 -12.81
N ASN A 61 -12.81 16.78 -12.80
CA ASN A 61 -12.09 18.05 -12.64
C ASN A 61 -11.35 18.49 -13.91
N GLY A 62 -11.71 17.92 -15.07
CA GLY A 62 -11.08 18.24 -16.36
C GLY A 62 -9.58 17.96 -16.41
N GLY A 63 -9.09 17.06 -15.55
CA GLY A 63 -7.66 16.79 -15.38
C GLY A 63 -6.88 17.89 -14.67
N GLN A 64 -7.55 18.89 -14.10
CA GLN A 64 -6.91 19.89 -13.25
C GLN A 64 -6.67 19.32 -11.85
N GLU A 65 -5.59 19.76 -11.23
CA GLU A 65 -5.29 19.43 -9.84
C GLU A 65 -6.35 20.03 -8.90
N GLU A 66 -6.68 19.34 -7.82
CA GLU A 66 -7.53 19.89 -6.77
C GLU A 66 -6.83 21.03 -6.00
N LEU A 67 -7.63 21.85 -5.34
CA LEU A 67 -7.10 22.88 -4.44
C LEU A 67 -6.29 22.23 -3.31
N ARG A 68 -5.17 22.88 -2.96
CA ARG A 68 -4.36 22.49 -1.81
C ARG A 68 -5.17 22.67 -0.52
N LEU A 69 -4.92 21.80 0.47
CA LEU A 69 -5.60 21.89 1.75
C LEU A 69 -5.08 23.09 2.57
N PRO A 70 -5.95 23.93 3.16
CA PRO A 70 -5.52 25.03 4.01
C PRO A 70 -4.67 24.56 5.20
N GLY A 71 -3.55 25.22 5.45
CA GLY A 71 -2.55 24.84 6.46
C GLY A 71 -1.57 23.74 6.03
N LEU A 72 -1.75 23.15 4.84
CA LEU A 72 -0.84 22.20 4.20
C LEU A 72 -0.59 22.57 2.73
N GLU A 73 -0.54 23.86 2.41
CA GLU A 73 -0.46 24.36 1.03
C GLU A 73 0.80 23.89 0.26
N GLN A 74 1.83 23.46 0.99
CA GLN A 74 3.06 22.88 0.46
C GLN A 74 2.91 21.41 0.00
N ILE A 75 1.79 20.76 0.31
CA ILE A 75 1.54 19.34 0.00
C ILE A 75 0.54 19.23 -1.15
N THR A 76 0.88 18.49 -2.19
CA THR A 76 -0.03 18.27 -3.32
C THR A 76 -1.16 17.30 -3.01
N PRO A 77 -2.34 17.31 -3.68
CA PRO A 77 -3.35 16.27 -3.52
C PRO A 77 -2.83 14.86 -3.71
N ASP A 78 -1.92 14.63 -4.66
CA ASP A 78 -1.27 13.31 -4.83
C ASP A 78 -0.43 12.94 -3.60
N GLN A 79 0.36 13.88 -3.07
CA GLN A 79 1.11 13.66 -1.83
C GLN A 79 0.17 13.47 -0.64
N LEU A 80 -0.93 14.23 -0.59
CA LEU A 80 -1.94 14.17 0.46
C LEU A 80 -2.69 12.84 0.44
N PHE A 81 -2.93 12.25 -0.74
CA PHE A 81 -3.48 10.91 -0.88
C PHE A 81 -2.59 9.88 -0.17
N PHE A 82 -1.28 9.88 -0.44
CA PHE A 82 -0.36 8.93 0.19
C PHE A 82 -0.10 9.25 1.66
N LEU A 83 -0.08 10.53 2.04
CA LEU A 83 -0.04 10.94 3.45
C LEU A 83 -1.28 10.44 4.18
N GLY A 84 -2.47 10.57 3.59
CA GLY A 84 -3.72 10.06 4.14
C GLY A 84 -3.71 8.54 4.28
N TYR A 85 -3.23 7.82 3.27
CA TYR A 85 -3.05 6.37 3.33
C TYR A 85 -2.09 5.97 4.47
N GLY A 86 -0.96 6.64 4.60
CA GLY A 86 -0.01 6.39 5.70
C GLY A 86 -0.59 6.68 7.08
N ASN A 87 -1.40 7.73 7.23
CA ASN A 87 -2.03 8.09 8.50
C ASN A 87 -3.03 7.04 9.02
N ILE A 88 -3.64 6.23 8.14
CA ILE A 88 -4.54 5.13 8.56
C ILE A 88 -3.78 4.08 9.37
N TRP A 89 -2.49 3.91 9.10
CA TRP A 89 -1.62 2.94 9.75
C TRP A 89 -0.83 3.51 10.94
N CYS A 90 -1.13 4.73 11.37
CA CYS A 90 -0.49 5.29 12.56
C CYS A 90 -0.99 4.56 13.82
N GLU A 91 -0.13 3.72 14.38
CA GLU A 91 -0.39 3.02 15.64
C GLU A 91 0.87 2.90 16.52
N SER A 92 0.65 2.54 17.78
CA SER A 92 1.71 2.17 18.73
C SER A 92 1.36 0.80 19.30
N ILE A 93 2.25 -0.16 19.11
CA ILE A 93 2.10 -1.55 19.54
C ILE A 93 3.11 -1.89 20.64
N THR A 94 2.74 -2.78 21.56
CA THR A 94 3.68 -3.31 22.56
C THR A 94 4.58 -4.37 21.93
N LEU A 95 5.76 -4.60 22.50
CA LEU A 95 6.67 -5.65 22.01
C LEU A 95 6.03 -7.04 22.09
N GLU A 96 5.23 -7.28 23.13
CA GLU A 96 4.52 -8.54 23.33
C GLU A 96 3.47 -8.78 22.24
N ALA A 97 2.78 -7.72 21.80
CA ALA A 97 1.81 -7.81 20.70
C ALA A 97 2.48 -7.95 19.33
N LEU A 98 3.69 -7.40 19.14
CA LEU A 98 4.44 -7.51 17.89
C LEU A 98 5.02 -8.92 17.64
N GLN A 99 5.20 -9.72 18.70
CA GLN A 99 5.73 -11.09 18.60
C GLN A 99 4.71 -12.15 18.14
N ASN A 100 3.41 -11.85 18.27
CA ASN A 100 2.32 -12.78 17.98
C ASN A 100 1.73 -12.56 16.59
#